data_AF-A0A068UDN9-F1
#
_entry.id   AF-A0A068UDN9-F1
#
_cell.length_a   1.000
_cell.length_b   1.000
_cell.length_c   1.000
_cell.angle_alpha   90.00
_cell.angle_beta   90.00
_cell.angle_gamma   90.00
#
_symmetry.space_group_name_H-M   'P 1'
#
loop_
_entity.id
_entity.type
_entity.pdbx_description
1 polymer ?
#
loop_
_entity_poly.entity_id
_entity_poly.type
_entity_poly.pdbx_seq_one_letter_code
_entity_poly.pdbx_strand_id
1 'polypeptide(L)'
;MLFSGLCISCNLCFDYAGPLISAAEKLKMPYLSAYLDSIGANFQHGANYAASGTTIQLTNAKLYGAGFNPLSLSVQLSQFDQFTARTRELYNQSKTSSIINTLPNSEDFSRAIYTVDMGQNDLHFALTTMKDKQVHAFISQ
;
A
#
# COMPACT_ATOMS: atom_id res chain seq x y z
N MET A 1 25.28 -6.94 2.71
CA MET A 1 24.87 -6.51 4.06
C MET A 1 23.82 -5.43 3.87
N LEU A 2 22.55 -5.77 4.16
CA LEU A 2 21.34 -4.92 4.21
C LEU A 2 20.92 -4.29 2.85
N PHE A 3 19.64 -4.19 2.47
CA PHE A 3 18.50 -3.74 3.26
C PHE A 3 17.17 -4.41 2.86
N SER A 4 16.40 -4.78 3.86
CA SER A 4 14.99 -5.18 3.83
C SER A 4 14.09 -3.93 3.68
N GLY A 5 13.03 -4.01 2.88
CA GLY A 5 12.18 -2.86 2.53
C GLY A 5 10.71 -3.23 2.32
N LEU A 6 9.85 -2.42 2.93
CA LEU A 6 8.40 -2.52 3.03
C LEU A 6 7.71 -1.80 1.85
N CYS A 7 7.14 -2.55 0.91
CA CYS A 7 6.57 -2.05 -0.34
C CYS A 7 5.09 -1.62 -0.18
N ILE A 8 4.77 -0.33 -0.37
CA ILE A 8 3.39 0.21 -0.40
C ILE A 8 2.98 0.47 -1.87
N SER A 9 3.04 -0.54 -2.74
CA SER A 9 2.69 -0.28 -4.14
C SER A 9 1.22 -0.50 -4.37
N CYS A 10 0.50 0.47 -4.92
CA CYS A 10 -0.67 0.14 -5.74
C CYS A 10 -0.18 -0.26 -7.14
N ASN A 11 -0.97 -1.01 -7.90
CA ASN A 11 -0.89 -1.01 -9.35
C ASN A 11 -2.32 -0.73 -9.84
N LEU A 12 -2.47 0.17 -10.80
CA LEU A 12 -3.71 0.25 -11.57
C LEU A 12 -3.80 -0.92 -12.54
N CYS A 13 -5.03 -1.38 -12.73
CA CYS A 13 -5.47 -2.32 -13.76
C CYS A 13 -4.85 -2.03 -15.13
N PHE A 14 -3.98 -2.91 -15.59
CA PHE A 14 -4.21 -3.82 -16.70
C PHE A 14 -3.53 -5.14 -16.33
N ASP A 15 -3.99 -6.26 -16.90
CA ASP A 15 -3.31 -7.55 -16.76
C ASP A 15 -1.78 -7.42 -16.85
N TYR A 16 -1.09 -8.29 -16.12
CA TYR A 16 0.37 -8.40 -15.92
C TYR A 16 0.90 -7.76 -14.64
N ALA A 17 1.19 -8.64 -13.68
CA ALA A 17 1.95 -8.42 -12.47
C ALA A 17 3.42 -8.05 -12.74
N GLY A 18 3.70 -7.06 -13.60
CA GLY A 18 5.04 -6.77 -14.11
C GLY A 18 5.92 -5.89 -13.19
N PRO A 19 5.45 -4.73 -12.72
CA PRO A 19 6.36 -3.75 -12.11
C PRO A 19 6.86 -4.16 -10.72
N LEU A 20 5.97 -4.71 -9.88
CA LEU A 20 6.28 -5.10 -8.51
C LEU A 20 7.12 -6.36 -8.41
N ILE A 21 6.77 -7.37 -9.22
CA ILE A 21 7.56 -8.60 -9.36
C ILE A 21 8.96 -8.24 -9.83
N SER A 22 9.08 -7.36 -10.84
CA SER A 22 10.38 -6.92 -11.35
C SER A 22 11.22 -6.17 -10.30
N ALA A 23 10.60 -5.34 -9.45
CA ALA A 23 11.33 -4.61 -8.41
C ALA A 23 11.87 -5.56 -7.32
N ALA A 24 11.04 -6.48 -6.82
CA ALA A 24 11.45 -7.47 -5.83
C ALA A 24 12.58 -8.37 -6.37
N GLU A 25 12.45 -8.85 -7.61
CA GLU A 25 13.47 -9.68 -8.27
C GLU A 25 14.78 -8.94 -8.50
N LYS A 26 14.74 -7.69 -8.98
CA LYS A 26 15.93 -6.85 -9.22
C LYS A 26 16.67 -6.53 -7.92
N LEU A 27 15.94 -6.25 -6.85
CA LEU A 27 16.50 -5.96 -5.54
C LEU A 27 16.85 -7.23 -4.75
N LYS A 28 16.55 -8.42 -5.30
CA LYS A 28 16.71 -9.73 -4.65
C LYS A 28 16.03 -9.79 -3.28
N MET A 29 14.83 -9.21 -3.22
CA MET A 29 13.99 -9.13 -2.03
C MET A 29 12.88 -10.20 -2.08
N PRO A 30 12.42 -10.69 -0.92
CA PRO A 30 11.29 -11.59 -0.85
C PRO A 30 9.99 -10.88 -1.25
N TYR A 31 9.04 -11.66 -1.79
CA TYR A 31 7.68 -11.18 -2.03
C TYR A 31 6.98 -10.84 -0.71
N LEU A 32 6.15 -9.81 -0.74
CA LEU A 32 5.42 -9.36 0.45
C LEU A 32 4.00 -9.94 0.48
N SER A 33 3.53 -10.30 1.67
CA SER A 33 2.13 -10.63 1.92
C SER A 33 1.23 -9.40 1.75
N ALA A 34 -0.01 -9.59 1.29
CA ALA A 34 -0.97 -8.49 1.25
C ALA A 34 -1.37 -8.10 2.68
N TYR A 35 -1.51 -6.81 2.96
CA TYR A 35 -1.88 -6.32 4.30
C TYR A 35 -3.23 -6.88 4.77
N LEU A 36 -4.16 -7.13 3.85
CA LEU A 36 -5.49 -7.67 4.14
C LEU A 36 -5.53 -9.20 4.22
N ASP A 37 -4.39 -9.90 4.08
CA ASP A 37 -4.33 -11.35 4.28
C ASP A 37 -4.49 -11.69 5.76
N SER A 38 -5.53 -12.46 6.09
CA SER A 38 -5.93 -12.74 7.48
C SER A 38 -5.25 -13.96 8.10
N ILE A 39 -4.86 -14.95 7.30
CA ILE A 39 -4.36 -16.26 7.78
C ILE A 39 -2.98 -16.53 7.17
N GLY A 40 -2.00 -16.78 8.04
CA GLY A 40 -0.66 -17.21 7.62
C GLY A 40 0.17 -16.13 6.93
N ALA A 41 -0.27 -14.86 6.97
CA ALA A 41 0.49 -13.75 6.44
C ALA A 41 1.84 -13.61 7.16
N ASN A 42 2.90 -13.40 6.39
CA ASN A 42 4.24 -13.15 6.91
C ASN A 42 4.69 -11.75 6.50
N PHE A 43 4.69 -10.85 7.48
CA PHE A 43 5.08 -9.47 7.31
C PHE A 43 6.52 -9.19 7.74
N GLN A 44 7.34 -10.22 8.01
CA GLN A 44 8.72 -10.05 8.47
C GLN A 44 9.55 -9.13 7.56
N HIS A 45 9.28 -9.18 6.25
CA HIS A 45 9.95 -8.35 5.25
C HIS A 45 9.10 -7.16 4.78
N GLY A 46 7.89 -7.04 5.30
CA GLY A 46 6.93 -6.00 5.01
C GLY A 46 5.57 -6.52 4.55
N ALA A 47 4.64 -5.59 4.33
CA ALA A 47 3.28 -5.78 3.88
C ALA A 47 3.00 -4.97 2.61
N ASN A 48 2.20 -5.54 1.71
CA ASN A 48 1.71 -4.88 0.51
C ASN A 48 0.30 -4.32 0.73
N TYR A 49 0.16 -2.99 0.65
CA TYR A 49 -1.12 -2.30 0.81
C TYR A 49 -1.89 -2.08 -0.51
N ALA A 50 -1.37 -2.60 -1.63
CA ALA A 50 -1.99 -2.50 -2.95
C ALA A 50 -3.48 -2.87 -2.89
N ALA A 51 -4.32 -2.00 -3.44
CA ALA A 51 -5.67 -2.38 -3.78
C ALA A 51 -6.10 -1.71 -5.08
N SER A 52 -6.63 -2.52 -6.00
CA SER A 52 -7.14 -2.01 -7.26
C SER A 52 -8.25 -0.99 -7.04
N GLY A 53 -8.33 0.02 -7.92
CA GLY A 53 -9.35 1.06 -7.88
C GLY A 53 -9.19 2.08 -6.75
N THR A 54 -8.06 2.11 -6.04
CA THR A 54 -7.83 3.12 -4.98
C THR A 54 -7.44 4.48 -5.56
N THR A 55 -7.78 5.54 -4.84
CA THR A 55 -7.58 6.93 -5.25
C THR A 55 -6.73 7.69 -4.23
N ILE A 56 -6.08 8.78 -4.65
CA ILE A 56 -5.37 9.69 -3.74
C ILE A 56 -6.39 10.42 -2.88
N GLN A 57 -7.42 10.98 -3.52
CA GLN A 57 -8.46 11.68 -2.79
C GLN A 57 -9.31 10.72 -1.96
N LEU A 58 -9.87 11.23 -0.87
CA LEU A 58 -10.77 10.43 -0.04
C LEU A 58 -11.97 9.98 -0.88
N THR A 59 -12.22 8.67 -0.88
CA THR A 59 -13.33 8.07 -1.62
C THR A 59 -14.67 8.55 -1.05
N ASN A 60 -15.30 9.49 -1.76
CA ASN A 60 -16.65 9.97 -1.45
C ASN A 60 -17.71 9.08 -2.10
N ALA A 61 -18.99 9.36 -1.82
CA ALA A 61 -20.11 8.58 -2.37
C ALA A 61 -20.12 8.52 -3.92
N LYS A 62 -19.67 9.59 -4.60
CA LYS A 62 -19.59 9.64 -6.06
C LYS A 62 -18.53 8.67 -6.59
N LEU A 63 -17.33 8.70 -6.01
CA LEU A 63 -16.25 7.78 -6.39
C LEU A 63 -16.62 6.33 -6.06
N TYR A 64 -17.17 6.09 -4.88
CA TYR A 64 -17.60 4.75 -4.48
C TYR A 64 -18.68 4.20 -5.44
N GLY A 65 -19.66 5.03 -5.79
CA GLY A 65 -20.68 4.68 -6.79
C GLY A 65 -20.14 4.46 -8.20
N ALA A 66 -18.98 5.04 -8.52
CA ALA A 66 -18.25 4.82 -9.78
C ALA A 66 -17.34 3.58 -9.74
N GLY A 67 -17.36 2.80 -8.65
CA GLY A 67 -16.61 1.55 -8.53
C GLY A 67 -15.19 1.70 -7.95
N PHE A 68 -14.83 2.88 -7.44
CA PHE A 68 -13.53 3.07 -6.79
C PHE A 68 -13.53 2.53 -5.35
N ASN A 69 -12.36 2.05 -4.95
CA ASN A 69 -12.13 1.40 -3.67
C ASN A 69 -12.07 2.43 -2.52
N PRO A 70 -12.68 2.15 -1.35
CA PRO A 70 -12.62 3.04 -0.18
C PRO A 70 -11.23 3.17 0.46
N LEU A 71 -10.26 2.33 0.08
CA LEU A 71 -8.87 2.36 0.57
C LEU A 71 -8.05 3.48 -0.10
N SER A 72 -8.54 4.73 0.00
CA SER A 72 -7.81 5.92 -0.45
C SER A 72 -6.43 6.06 0.20
N LEU A 73 -5.55 6.91 -0.35
CA LEU A 73 -4.20 7.12 0.17
C LEU A 73 -4.20 7.40 1.69
N SER A 74 -5.06 8.30 2.17
CA SER A 74 -5.15 8.61 3.60
C SER A 74 -5.55 7.40 4.45
N VAL A 75 -6.38 6.51 3.92
CA VAL A 75 -6.79 5.28 4.60
C VAL A 75 -5.62 4.28 4.63
N GLN A 76 -4.90 4.10 3.52
CA GLN A 76 -3.73 3.23 3.47
C GLN A 76 -2.61 3.71 4.40
N LEU A 77 -2.39 5.03 4.50
CA LEU A 77 -1.44 5.61 5.45
C LEU A 77 -1.87 5.35 6.90
N SER A 78 -3.17 5.52 7.22
CA SER A 78 -3.68 5.18 8.56
C SER A 78 -3.54 3.69 8.88
N GLN A 79 -3.71 2.81 7.90
CA GLN A 79 -3.47 1.38 8.07
C GLN A 79 -1.99 1.09 8.33
N PHE A 80 -1.08 1.78 7.65
CA PHE A 80 0.36 1.68 7.89
C PHE A 80 0.76 2.17 9.30
N ASP A 81 0.19 3.29 9.77
CA ASP A 81 0.41 3.79 11.12
C ASP A 81 -0.06 2.79 12.18
N GLN A 82 -1.26 2.24 11.98
CA GLN A 82 -1.82 1.21 12.87
C GLN A 82 -0.97 -0.07 12.85
N PHE A 83 -0.50 -0.50 11.68
CA PHE A 83 0.38 -1.66 11.55
C PHE A 83 1.69 -1.45 12.30
N THR A 84 2.29 -0.27 12.19
CA THR A 84 3.54 0.07 12.89
C THR A 84 3.33 0.10 14.41
N ALA A 85 2.24 0.73 14.88
CA ALA A 85 1.90 0.79 16.30
C ALA A 85 1.63 -0.61 16.88
N ARG A 86 0.79 -1.40 16.24
CA ARG A 86 0.42 -2.75 16.69
C ARG A 86 1.59 -3.72 16.65
N THR A 87 2.45 -3.63 15.63
CA THR A 87 3.69 -4.39 15.59
C THR A 87 4.51 -4.11 16.85
N ARG A 88 4.75 -2.84 17.19
CA ARG A 88 5.50 -2.46 18.40
C ARG A 88 4.85 -2.97 19.69
N GLU A 89 3.52 -2.87 19.81
CA GLU A 89 2.78 -3.40 20.95
C GLU A 89 2.94 -4.92 21.10
N LEU A 90 2.83 -5.66 19.99
CA LEU A 90 2.99 -7.12 19.98
C LEU A 90 4.41 -7.54 20.36
N TYR A 91 5.43 -6.81 19.91
CA TYR A 91 6.82 -7.05 20.36
C TYR A 91 6.99 -6.87 21.87
N ASN A 92 6.31 -5.88 22.48
CA ASN A 92 6.38 -5.62 23.91
C ASN A 92 5.58 -6.62 24.76
N GLN A 93 4.49 -7.17 24.21
CA GLN A 93 3.56 -8.05 24.93
C GLN A 93 3.84 -9.54 24.72
N SER A 94 4.40 -9.92 23.57
CA SER A 94 4.50 -11.33 23.19
C SER A 94 5.62 -12.05 23.94
N LYS A 95 5.28 -13.21 24.51
CA LYS A 95 6.24 -14.20 25.06
C LYS A 95 6.55 -15.32 24.05
N THR A 96 5.95 -15.29 22.86
CA THR A 96 5.96 -16.40 21.90
C THR A 96 6.67 -16.00 20.62
N SER A 97 7.73 -16.74 20.27
CA SER A 97 8.60 -16.47 19.12
C SER A 97 7.88 -16.55 17.77
N SER A 98 6.81 -17.33 17.64
CA SER A 98 6.12 -17.55 16.37
C SER A 98 5.44 -16.31 15.80
N ILE A 99 4.89 -15.43 16.64
CA ILE A 99 4.26 -14.16 16.21
C ILE A 99 5.33 -13.13 15.87
N ILE A 100 6.40 -13.07 16.67
CA ILE A 100 7.49 -12.12 16.46
C ILE A 100 8.21 -12.38 15.15
N ASN A 101 8.42 -13.66 14.79
CA ASN A 101 9.11 -14.06 13.57
C ASN A 101 8.37 -13.70 12.28
N THR A 102 7.07 -13.36 12.35
CA THR A 102 6.28 -12.96 11.17
C THR A 102 6.05 -11.45 11.08
N LEU A 103 6.64 -10.66 11.97
CA LEU A 103 6.48 -9.20 12.03
C LEU A 103 7.82 -8.48 11.80
N PRO A 104 7.83 -7.29 11.16
CA PRO A 104 9.05 -6.51 11.02
C PRO A 104 9.58 -6.04 12.38
N ASN A 105 10.90 -5.91 12.52
CA ASN A 105 11.46 -5.30 13.72
C ASN A 105 11.18 -3.79 13.72
N SER A 106 11.18 -3.18 14.90
CA SER A 106 10.98 -1.72 15.05
C SER A 106 12.00 -0.88 14.25
N GLU A 107 13.24 -1.34 14.16
CA GLU A 107 14.32 -0.68 13.42
C GLU A 107 14.16 -0.80 11.90
N ASP A 108 13.45 -1.82 11.43
CA ASP A 108 13.27 -2.07 9.98
C ASP A 108 12.41 -0.97 9.34
N PHE A 109 11.45 -0.39 10.06
CA PHE A 109 10.64 0.73 9.56
C PHE A 109 11.50 1.94 9.15
N SER A 110 12.56 2.26 9.90
CA SER A 110 13.42 3.40 9.57
C SER A 110 14.34 3.19 8.37
N ARG A 111 14.52 1.93 7.96
CA ARG A 111 15.47 1.52 6.91
C ARG A 111 14.76 0.93 5.69
N ALA A 112 13.43 0.89 5.74
CA ALA A 112 12.62 0.30 4.71
C ALA A 112 12.61 1.15 3.43
N ILE A 113 12.40 0.47 2.30
CA ILE A 113 12.16 1.09 1.01
C ILE A 113 10.66 1.23 0.83
N TYR A 114 10.17 2.47 0.83
CA TYR A 114 8.77 2.80 0.56
C TYR A 114 8.59 3.12 -0.91
N THR A 115 7.72 2.38 -1.57
CA THR A 115 7.24 2.67 -2.92
C THR A 115 5.80 3.11 -2.81
N VAL A 116 5.36 4.07 -3.61
CA VAL A 116 3.94 4.48 -3.74
C VAL A 116 3.67 4.71 -5.21
N ASP A 117 2.61 4.09 -5.71
CA ASP A 117 2.16 4.26 -7.08
C ASP A 117 0.66 4.49 -7.06
N MET A 118 0.21 5.73 -7.15
CA MET A 118 -1.21 6.12 -7.01
C MET A 118 -1.50 7.37 -7.85
N GLY A 119 -2.79 7.67 -8.04
CA GLY A 119 -3.28 8.89 -8.71
C GLY A 119 -3.78 8.68 -10.13
N GLN A 120 -3.47 7.55 -10.77
CA GLN A 120 -3.96 7.28 -12.12
C GLN A 120 -5.47 7.05 -12.15
N ASN A 121 -6.05 6.50 -11.08
CA ASN A 121 -7.50 6.33 -10.93
C ASN A 121 -8.20 7.69 -10.78
N ASP A 122 -7.60 8.61 -10.02
CA ASP A 122 -8.06 10.00 -9.87
C ASP A 122 -8.07 10.71 -11.23
N LEU A 123 -6.96 10.58 -11.98
CA LEU A 123 -6.85 11.16 -13.32
C LEU A 123 -7.84 10.53 -14.30
N HIS A 124 -7.98 9.21 -14.29
CA HIS A 124 -8.94 8.49 -15.13
C HIS A 124 -10.37 8.98 -14.87
N PHE A 125 -10.76 9.09 -13.60
CA PHE A 125 -12.07 9.61 -13.22
C PHE A 125 -12.27 11.05 -13.66
N ALA A 126 -11.26 11.92 -13.46
CA ALA A 126 -11.34 13.31 -13.87
C ALA A 126 -11.52 13.44 -15.39
N LEU A 127 -10.69 12.75 -16.18
CA LEU A 127 -10.72 12.80 -17.65
C LEU A 127 -12.01 12.23 -18.25
N THR A 128 -12.63 11.25 -17.59
CA THR A 128 -13.85 10.60 -18.10
C THR A 128 -15.14 11.28 -17.65
N THR A 129 -15.11 12.08 -16.57
CA THR A 129 -16.33 12.62 -15.95
C THR A 129 -16.39 14.14 -15.85
N MET A 130 -15.29 14.87 -16.08
CA MET A 130 -15.22 16.32 -15.94
C MET A 130 -15.00 17.02 -17.30
N LYS A 131 -15.31 18.32 -17.37
CA LYS A 131 -14.97 19.17 -18.53
C LYS A 131 -13.53 19.67 -18.41
N ASP A 132 -12.88 20.03 -19.53
CA ASP A 132 -11.45 20.41 -19.59
C ASP A 132 -11.02 21.41 -18.51
N LYS A 133 -11.76 22.50 -18.33
CA LYS A 133 -11.45 23.52 -17.29
C LYS A 133 -11.45 22.93 -15.87
N GLN A 134 -12.34 21.97 -15.60
CA GLN A 134 -12.42 21.30 -14.31
C GLN A 134 -11.28 20.28 -14.14
N VAL A 135 -10.88 19.59 -15.21
CA VAL A 135 -9.71 18.70 -15.20
C VAL A 135 -8.42 19.47 -14.89
N HIS A 136 -8.20 20.62 -15.53
CA HIS A 136 -7.04 21.47 -15.24
C HIS A 136 -7.00 21.93 -13.78
N ALA A 137 -8.15 22.32 -13.23
CA ALA A 137 -8.26 22.70 -11.81
C ALA A 137 -8.08 21.50 -10.86
N PHE A 138 -8.43 20.29 -11.29
CA PHE A 138 -8.25 19.07 -10.51
C PHE A 138 -6.78 18.65 -10.43
N ILE A 139 -6.05 18.68 -11.56
CA ILE A 139 -4.64 18.27 -11.64
C ILE A 139 -3.71 19.28 -10.95
N SER A 140 -4.13 20.54 -10.83
CA SER A 140 -3.30 21.62 -10.26
C SER A 140 -3.41 21.76 -8.73
N GLN A 141 -4.07 20.81 -8.05
CA GLN A 141 -4.18 20.74 -6.59
C GLN A 141 -2.99 20.01 -5.98
#